data_AF-A0A4Z2ECW6-F1
#
_entry.id   AF-A0A4Z2ECW6-F1
#
_cell.length_a   1.000
_cell.length_b   1.000
_cell.length_c   1.000
_cell.angle_alpha   90.00
_cell.angle_beta   90.00
_cell.angle_gamma   90.00
#
_symmetry.space_group_name_H-M   'P 1'
#
loop_
_entity.id
_entity.type
_entity.pdbx_description
1 polymer ?
#
loop_
_entity_poly.entity_id
_entity_poly.type
_entity_poly.pdbx_seq_one_letter_code
_entity_poly.pdbx_strand_id
1 'polypeptide(L)'
;MSAVEAARPLPGLRLAPHGVLEAAQRRGRLKCSKCGGSRMFFCYTCCSLLGVELQDVPLVAVRPAAARCQRALCDTCSAAAL
;
A
#
# COMPACT_ATOMS: atom_id res chain seq x y z
N MET A 1 -20.12 -17.38 25.79
CA MET A 1 -19.14 -16.40 25.27
C MET A 1 -19.90 -15.44 24.37
N SER A 2 -20.26 -14.25 24.87
CA SER A 2 -21.10 -13.31 24.13
C SER A 2 -20.29 -12.61 23.03
N ALA A 3 -20.85 -12.63 21.82
CA ALA A 3 -20.41 -11.79 20.72
C ALA A 3 -20.71 -10.34 21.07
N VAL A 4 -19.65 -9.53 21.20
CA VAL A 4 -19.78 -8.08 21.08
C VAL A 4 -20.06 -7.82 19.62
N GLU A 5 -21.30 -7.42 19.31
CA GLU A 5 -21.66 -6.88 17.99
C GLU A 5 -21.00 -5.51 17.84
N ALA A 6 -19.72 -5.54 17.45
CA ALA A 6 -18.97 -4.34 17.13
C ALA A 6 -19.57 -3.76 15.86
N ALA A 7 -20.31 -2.65 15.99
CA ALA A 7 -20.70 -1.78 14.90
C ALA A 7 -19.55 -1.71 13.88
N ARG A 8 -19.81 -2.10 12.61
CA ARG A 8 -18.81 -2.30 11.54
C ARG A 8 -17.65 -1.30 11.70
N PRO A 9 -16.48 -1.71 12.25
CA PRO A 9 -15.53 -0.75 12.81
C PRO A 9 -14.93 0.22 11.80
N LEU A 10 -15.03 -0.07 10.51
CA LEU A 10 -14.49 0.75 9.43
C LEU A 10 -15.38 0.56 8.18
N PRO A 11 -16.30 1.50 7.86
CA PRO A 11 -17.14 1.38 6.67
C PRO A 11 -16.27 1.34 5.40
N GLY A 12 -16.50 0.34 4.55
CA GLY A 12 -15.74 0.15 3.31
C GLY A 12 -14.45 -0.68 3.44
N LEU A 13 -14.01 -1.04 4.65
CA LEU A 13 -12.93 -2.01 4.82
C LEU A 13 -13.48 -3.45 4.74
N ARG A 14 -12.87 -4.26 3.88
CA ARG A 14 -13.08 -5.71 3.85
C ARG A 14 -12.02 -6.36 4.72
N LEU A 15 -12.44 -7.30 5.58
CA LEU A 15 -11.49 -8.13 6.31
C LEU A 15 -10.68 -8.94 5.28
N ALA A 16 -9.37 -8.77 5.27
CA ALA A 16 -8.51 -9.60 4.42
C ALA A 16 -8.60 -11.07 4.90
N PRO A 17 -8.62 -12.05 3.97
CA PRO A 17 -8.61 -13.46 4.36
C PRO A 17 -7.37 -13.76 5.21
N HIS A 18 -7.58 -14.35 6.39
CA HIS A 18 -6.53 -14.61 7.38
C HIS A 18 -5.40 -15.48 6.84
N GLY A 19 -5.69 -16.41 5.92
CA GLY A 19 -4.70 -17.34 5.39
C GLY A 19 -3.47 -16.67 4.76
N VAL A 20 -3.64 -15.52 4.12
CA VAL A 20 -2.50 -14.77 3.53
C VAL A 20 -1.61 -14.19 4.63
N LEU A 21 -2.22 -13.61 5.67
CA LEU A 21 -1.50 -13.08 6.83
C LEU A 21 -0.81 -14.18 7.64
N GLU A 22 -1.47 -15.33 7.82
CA GLU A 22 -0.87 -16.48 8.50
C GLU A 22 0.31 -17.08 7.73
N ALA A 23 0.18 -17.23 6.40
CA ALA A 23 1.29 -17.71 5.57
C ALA A 23 2.48 -16.75 5.63
N ALA A 24 2.21 -15.44 5.61
CA ALA A 24 3.17 -14.38 5.83
C ALA A 24 3.85 -14.48 7.21
N GLN A 25 3.08 -14.66 8.27
CA GLN A 25 3.61 -14.81 9.63
C GLN A 25 4.45 -16.09 9.80
N ARG A 26 4.00 -17.22 9.26
CA ARG A 26 4.73 -18.50 9.31
C ARG A 26 6.08 -18.45 8.59
N ARG A 27 6.17 -17.72 7.47
CA ARG A 27 7.44 -17.50 6.76
C ARG A 27 8.46 -16.75 7.62
N GLY A 28 8.00 -15.90 8.54
CA GLY A 28 8.86 -15.15 9.44
C GLY A 28 9.76 -14.14 8.74
N ARG A 29 10.83 -13.73 9.44
CA ARG A 29 11.79 -12.77 8.89
C ARG A 29 12.84 -13.47 8.02
N LEU A 30 13.16 -12.85 6.89
CA LEU A 30 14.18 -13.27 5.95
C LEU A 30 15.42 -12.38 6.04
N LYS A 31 16.59 -12.93 5.73
CA LYS A 31 17.83 -12.17 5.61
C LYS A 31 17.93 -11.55 4.22
N CYS A 32 18.20 -10.25 4.16
CA CYS A 32 18.48 -9.57 2.90
C CYS A 32 19.79 -10.09 2.31
N SER A 33 19.78 -10.49 1.04
CA SER A 33 20.99 -10.95 0.34
C SER A 33 22.07 -9.88 0.20
N LYS A 34 21.68 -8.59 0.22
CA LYS A 34 22.59 -7.45 0.04
C LYS A 34 23.24 -6.99 1.35
N CYS A 35 22.45 -6.81 2.41
CA CYS A 35 22.96 -6.26 3.68
C CYS A 35 22.92 -7.25 4.87
N GLY A 36 22.43 -8.47 4.67
CA GLY A 36 22.29 -9.47 5.74
C GLY A 36 21.20 -9.16 6.78
N GLY A 37 20.58 -7.98 6.72
CA GLY A 37 19.57 -7.54 7.68
C GLY A 37 18.30 -8.40 7.67
N SER A 38 17.73 -8.63 8.86
CA SER A 38 16.49 -9.38 9.05
C SER A 38 15.25 -8.49 8.83
N ARG A 39 14.40 -8.86 7.87
CA ARG A 39 13.24 -8.08 7.39
C ARG A 39 12.10 -9.04 7.00
N MET A 40 10.86 -8.56 6.91
CA MET A 40 9.73 -9.39 6.46
C MET A 40 9.69 -9.46 4.93
N PHE A 41 9.09 -8.46 4.27
CA PHE A 41 8.83 -8.45 2.82
C PHE A 41 9.67 -7.45 2.04
N PHE A 42 10.25 -6.45 2.72
CA PHE A 42 10.98 -5.38 2.07
C PHE A 42 12.16 -4.92 2.92
N CYS A 43 13.31 -4.74 2.27
CA CYS A 43 14.47 -4.11 2.85
C CYS A 43 14.50 -2.63 2.50
N TYR A 44 14.24 -1.77 3.49
CA TYR A 44 14.30 -0.31 3.33
C TYR A 44 15.70 0.23 3.06
N THR A 45 16.75 -0.48 3.50
CA THR A 45 18.14 -0.06 3.27
C THR A 45 18.57 -0.31 1.82
N CYS A 46 18.18 -1.46 1.27
CA CYS A 46 18.62 -1.90 -0.06
C CYS A 46 17.53 -1.81 -1.12
N CYS A 47 16.39 -1.20 -0.78
CA CYS A 47 15.19 -1.06 -1.60
C CYS A 47 14.84 -2.32 -2.39
N SER A 48 14.74 -3.46 -1.70
CA SER A 48 14.54 -4.78 -2.34
C SER A 48 13.45 -5.59 -1.65
N LEU A 49 12.65 -6.29 -2.46
CA LEU A 49 11.67 -7.25 -1.99
C LEU A 49 12.36 -8.52 -1.45
N LEU A 50 11.75 -9.13 -0.44
CA LEU A 50 12.26 -10.32 0.24
C LEU A 50 11.15 -11.35 0.35
N GLY A 51 11.39 -12.52 -0.24
CA GLY A 51 10.47 -13.66 -0.16
C GLY A 51 9.10 -13.42 -0.80
N VAL A 52 8.97 -12.38 -1.62
CA VAL A 52 7.80 -12.06 -2.45
C VAL A 52 8.29 -11.56 -3.80
N GLU A 53 7.60 -11.95 -4.86
CA GLU A 53 7.87 -11.46 -6.21
C GLU A 53 7.08 -10.18 -6.46
N LEU A 54 7.50 -9.39 -7.45
CA LEU A 54 6.80 -8.13 -7.77
C LEU A 54 5.34 -8.39 -8.20
N GLN A 55 5.06 -9.54 -8.79
CA GLN A 55 3.69 -9.94 -9.18
C GLN A 55 2.77 -10.19 -7.97
N ASP A 56 3.34 -10.51 -6.81
CA ASP A 56 2.57 -10.74 -5.57
C ASP A 56 2.20 -9.42 -4.86
N VAL A 57 2.85 -8.32 -5.22
CA VAL A 57 2.62 -7.01 -4.60
C VAL A 57 1.47 -6.31 -5.32
N PRO A 58 0.33 -6.05 -4.66
CA PRO A 58 -0.80 -5.38 -5.30
C PRO A 58 -0.41 -3.96 -5.72
N LEU A 59 -0.61 -3.65 -7.00
CA LEU A 59 -0.50 -2.28 -7.51
C LEU A 59 -1.71 -1.48 -7.03
N VAL A 60 -1.53 -0.77 -5.92
CA VAL A 60 -2.54 0.16 -5.44
C VAL A 60 -2.49 1.38 -6.35
N ALA A 61 -3.47 1.47 -7.25
CA ALA A 61 -3.74 2.71 -7.97
C ALA A 61 -4.11 3.77 -6.93
N VAL A 62 -3.18 4.66 -6.61
CA VAL A 62 -3.55 5.92 -5.96
C VAL A 62 -4.49 6.60 -6.93
N ARG A 63 -5.78 6.70 -6.57
CA ARG A 63 -6.65 7.63 -7.28
C ARG A 63 -5.93 8.97 -7.16
N PRO A 64 -5.58 9.65 -8.26
CA PRO A 64 -5.12 11.01 -8.14
C PRO A 64 -6.19 11.70 -7.31
N ALA A 65 -5.81 12.24 -6.16
CA ALA A 65 -6.68 13.13 -5.40
C ALA A 65 -7.21 14.06 -6.48
N ALA A 66 -8.53 14.02 -6.73
CA ALA A 66 -9.15 14.75 -7.81
C ALA A 66 -8.44 16.10 -7.85
N ALA A 67 -7.79 16.41 -8.96
CA ALA A 67 -7.19 17.71 -9.15
C ALA A 67 -8.36 18.69 -9.00
N ARG A 68 -8.60 19.13 -7.76
CA ARG A 68 -9.41 20.30 -7.50
C ARG A 68 -8.59 21.35 -8.19
N CYS A 69 -9.03 21.69 -9.41
CA CYS A 69 -8.73 22.96 -10.01
C CYS A 69 -9.16 23.96 -8.94
N GLN A 70 -8.20 24.43 -8.14
CA GLN A 70 -8.41 25.54 -7.23
C GLN A 70 -8.76 26.68 -8.17
N ARG A 71 -10.05 27.03 -8.17
CA ARG A 71 -10.71 27.95 -9.09
C ARG A 71 -10.28 29.41 -8.88
N ALA A 72 -9.03 29.64 -8.50
CA ALA A 72 -8.48 30.94 -8.14
C ALA A 72 -7.15 31.26 -8.87
N LEU A 73 -6.64 30.38 -9.74
CA LEU A 73 -5.41 30.63 -10.53
C LEU A 73 -5.52 30.26 -12.01
N CYS A 74 -6.73 30.22 -12.60
CA CYS A 74 -6.91 29.95 -14.03
C CYS A 74 -7.19 31.19 -14.89
N ASP A 75 -6.84 32.40 -14.43
CA ASP A 75 -7.00 33.65 -15.21
C ASP A 75 -5.87 33.92 -16.21
N THR A 76 -4.94 32.99 -16.46
CA THR A 76 -3.82 33.23 -17.42
C THR A 76 -3.62 32.15 -18.49
N CYS A 77 -4.52 31.17 -18.65
CA CYS A 77 -4.39 30.13 -19.69
C CYS A 77 -4.92 30.54 -21.08
N SER A 78 -4.79 31.79 -21.52
CA SER A 78 -5.19 32.18 -22.90
C SER A 78 -4.30 33.20 -23.59
N ALA A 79 -2.97 33.10 -23.46
CA ALA A 79 -2.08 33.84 -24.36
C ALA A 79 -0.71 33.17 -24.53
N ALA A 80 -0.66 32.03 -25.21
CA ALA A 80 0.55 31.53 -25.88
C ALA A 80 0.21 30.34 -26.81
N ALA A 81 -0.51 30.61 -27.88
CA ALA A 81 -0.46 29.76 -29.08
C ALA A 81 -0.68 30.70 -30.27
N LEU A 82 0.43 31.01 -30.92
CA LEU A 82 0.48 31.56 -32.28
C LEU A 82 -0.24 30.64 -33.26
#